data_AF-A0A419RV71-F1
#
_entry.id   AF-A0A419RV71-F1
#
_cell.length_a   1.000
_cell.length_b   1.000
_cell.length_c   1.000
_cell.angle_alpha   90.00
_cell.angle_beta   90.00
_cell.angle_gamma   90.00
#
_symmetry.space_group_name_H-M   'P 1'
#
loop_
_entity.id
_entity.type
_entity.pdbx_description
1 polymer ?
#
loop_
_entity_poly.entity_id
_entity_poly.type
_entity_poly.pdbx_seq_one_letter_code
_entity_poly.pdbx_strand_id
1 'polypeptide(L)' 'MEATFAAGARRLAGGAGRLLGWPPHWFWQATPAELAAILDPESEPRGDGIDRAALQRMMEMDDNGR' A
#
# COMPACT_ATOMS: atom_id res chain seq x y z
N MET A 1 -22.93 -13.49 -6.27
CA MET A 1 -22.28 -13.41 -7.60
C MET A 1 -20.81 -13.70 -7.36
N GLU A 2 -20.34 -14.91 -7.68
CA GLU A 2 -18.93 -15.27 -7.46
C GLU A 2 -18.03 -14.39 -8.33
N ALA A 3 -16.98 -13.84 -7.72
CA ALA A 3 -15.97 -13.11 -8.48
C ALA A 3 -15.16 -14.14 -9.28
N THR A 4 -15.07 -13.95 -10.60
CA THR A 4 -14.21 -14.79 -11.42
C THR A 4 -12.75 -14.55 -11.07
N PHE A 5 -11.91 -15.57 -11.24
CA PHE A 5 -10.46 -15.44 -11.06
C PHE A 5 -9.89 -14.24 -11.81
N ALA A 6 -10.30 -14.03 -13.07
CA ALA A 6 -9.84 -12.91 -13.89
C ALA A 6 -10.20 -11.54 -13.30
N ALA A 7 -11.40 -11.38 -12.73
CA ALA A 7 -11.81 -10.14 -12.10
C ALA A 7 -10.99 -9.85 -10.83
N GLY A 8 -10.70 -10.88 -10.03
CA GLY A 8 -9.82 -10.78 -8.85
C GLY A 8 -8.39 -10.43 -9.22
N ALA A 9 -7.81 -11.17 -10.17
CA ALA A 9 -6.45 -10.96 -10.65
C ALA A 9 -6.25 -9.54 -11.21
N ARG A 10 -7.22 -9.01 -11.97
CA ARG A 10 -7.15 -7.62 -12.49
C ARG A 10 -7.08 -6.58 -11.37
N ARG A 11 -7.86 -6.77 -10.30
CA ARG A 11 -7.87 -5.84 -9.16
C ARG A 11 -6.53 -5.88 -8.42
N LEU A 12 -6.01 -7.08 -8.16
CA LEU A 12 -4.74 -7.27 -7.46
C LEU A 12 -3.54 -6.78 -8.30
N ALA A 13 -3.50 -7.06 -9.60
CA ALA A 13 -2.44 -6.54 -10.50
C ALA A 13 -2.40 -5.00 -10.50
N GLY A 14 -3.56 -4.34 -10.51
CA GLY A 14 -3.65 -2.89 -10.38
C GLY A 14 -3.22 -2.38 -9.00
N GLY A 15 -3.50 -3.14 -7.94
CA GLY A 15 -3.02 -2.86 -6.59
C GLY A 15 -1.50 -2.95 -6.48
N ALA A 16 -0.90 -4.02 -7.00
CA ALA A 16 0.54 -4.23 -7.01
C ALA A 16 1.29 -3.08 -7.73
N GLY A 17 0.76 -2.61 -8.86
CA GLY A 17 1.34 -1.46 -9.57
C GLY A 17 1.28 -0.15 -8.76
N ARG A 18 0.17 0.12 -8.06
CA ARG A 18 0.00 1.37 -7.30
C ARG A 18 0.69 1.38 -5.94
N LEU A 19 0.64 0.26 -5.21
CA LEU A 19 1.14 0.16 -3.84
C LEU A 19 2.62 -0.21 -3.80
N LEU A 20 3.04 -1.13 -4.67
CA LEU A 20 4.39 -1.70 -4.64
C LEU A 20 5.29 -1.13 -5.75
N GLY A 21 4.73 -0.37 -6.70
CA GLY A 21 5.46 0.12 -7.88
C GLY A 21 5.85 -1.00 -8.86
N TRP A 22 5.21 -2.17 -8.75
CA TRP A 22 5.60 -3.33 -9.55
C TRP A 22 5.26 -3.18 -11.03
N PRO A 23 6.16 -3.57 -11.95
CA PRO A 23 5.79 -3.69 -13.35
C PRO A 23 4.79 -4.85 -13.53
N PRO A 24 3.88 -4.81 -14.53
CA PRO A 24 2.78 -5.78 -14.65
C PRO A 24 3.21 -7.26 -14.69
N HIS A 25 4.39 -7.57 -15.22
CA HIS A 25 4.86 -8.95 -15.35
C HIS A 25 5.26 -9.58 -14.01
N TRP A 26 5.66 -8.78 -13.01
CA TRP A 26 6.01 -9.31 -11.68
C TRP A 26 4.81 -9.91 -10.96
N PHE A 27 3.63 -9.31 -11.10
CA PHE A 27 2.40 -9.86 -10.53
C PHE A 27 2.12 -11.30 -11.03
N TRP A 28 2.40 -11.57 -12.30
CA TRP A 28 2.17 -12.90 -12.89
C TRP A 28 3.26 -13.92 -12.57
N GLN A 29 4.43 -13.47 -12.13
CA GLN A 29 5.53 -14.33 -11.69
C GLN A 29 5.46 -14.64 -10.20
N ALA A 30 4.86 -13.74 -9.41
CA ALA A 30 4.64 -13.93 -7.99
C ALA A 30 3.59 -15.03 -7.73
N THR A 31 3.87 -15.86 -6.73
CA THR A 31 2.92 -16.85 -6.25
C THR A 31 1.84 -16.19 -5.38
N PRO A 32 0.64 -16.80 -5.26
CA PRO A 32 -0.39 -16.29 -4.36
C PRO A 32 0.06 -16.20 -2.89
N ALA A 33 0.92 -17.13 -2.43
CA ALA A 33 1.43 -17.13 -1.07
C ALA A 33 2.40 -15.97 -0.80
N GLU A 34 3.31 -15.70 -1.76
CA GLU A 34 4.19 -14.52 -1.68
C GLU A 34 3.39 -13.21 -1.70
N LEU A 35 2.37 -13.12 -2.57
CA LEU A 35 1.53 -11.94 -2.64
C LEU A 35 0.75 -11.72 -1.34
N ALA A 36 0.25 -12.79 -0.72
CA ALA A 36 -0.41 -12.72 0.58
C ALA A 36 0.54 -12.25 1.69
N ALA A 37 1.79 -12.74 1.70
CA ALA A 37 2.80 -12.33 2.68
C ALA A 37 3.20 -10.85 2.53
N ILE A 38 3.30 -10.35 1.29
CA ILE A 38 3.64 -8.94 1.02
C ILE A 38 2.51 -8.00 1.45
N LEU A 39 1.26 -8.43 1.29
CA LEU A 39 0.08 -7.64 1.63
C LEU A 39 -0.37 -7.84 3.08
N ASP A 40 0.36 -8.61 3.88
CA ASP A 40 0.03 -8.87 5.28
C ASP A 40 0.30 -7.62 6.14
N PRO A 41 -0.73 -6.95 6.67
CA PRO A 41 -0.56 -5.74 7.47
C PRO A 41 0.15 -6.00 8.80
N GLU A 42 0.16 -7.23 9.30
CA GLU A 42 0.85 -7.59 10.54
C GLU A 42 2.37 -7.75 10.34
N SER A 43 2.83 -7.80 9.08
CA SER A 43 4.26 -7.88 8.75
C SER A 43 4.97 -6.52 8.80
N GLU A 44 4.25 -5.39 8.80
CA GLU A 44 4.85 -4.07 9.05
C GLU A 44 4.97 -3.81 10.55
N PRO A 45 6.13 -3.34 11.07
CA PRO A 45 6.16 -2.76 12.40
C PRO A 45 5.20 -1.57 12.37
N ARG A 46 4.14 -1.65 13.16
CA ARG A 46 3.11 -0.61 13.26
C ARG A 46 3.77 0.68 13.74
N GLY A 47 4.23 1.49 12.80
CA GLY A 47 4.64 2.85 13.09
C GLY A 47 3.40 3.57 13.56
N ASP A 48 3.48 4.20 14.73
CA ASP A 48 2.46 5.17 15.12
C ASP A 48 2.47 6.26 14.04
N GLY A 49 1.45 6.23 13.18
CA GLY A 49 1.26 7.26 12.16
C GLY A 49 1.22 8.62 12.84
N ILE A 50 1.58 9.67 12.11
CA ILE A 50 1.50 11.02 12.66
C ILE A 50 0.04 11.37 12.95
N ASP A 51 -0.23 11.76 14.19
CA ASP A 51 -1.55 12.22 14.59
C ASP A 51 -1.82 13.63 14.03
N ARG A 52 -3.09 14.05 14.10
CA ARG A 52 -3.50 15.36 13.60
C ARG A 52 -2.77 16.51 14.31
N ALA A 53 -2.44 16.36 15.59
CA ALA A 53 -1.76 17.39 16.36
C ALA A 53 -0.29 17.55 15.96
N ALA A 54 0.39 16.44 15.63
CA ALA A 54 1.73 16.42 15.09
C ALA A 54 1.77 17.07 13.70
N LEU A 55 0.80 16.74 12.84
CA LEU A 55 0.66 17.39 11.53
C LEU A 55 0.47 18.91 11.66
N GLN A 56 -0.39 19.37 12.59
CA GLN A 56 -0.62 20.79 12.84
C GLN A 56 0.64 21.53 13.29
N ARG A 57 1.40 20.95 14.23
CA ARG A 57 2.67 21.53 14.68
C ARG A 57 3.70 21.68 13.55
N MET A 58 3.75 20.72 12.62
CA MET A 58 4.64 20.82 11.46
C MET A 58 4.26 21.97 10.52
N MET A 59 2.95 22.18 10.29
CA MET A 59 2.47 23.29 9.44
C MET A 59 2.75 24.66 10.09
N GLU A 60 2.57 24.80 11.40
CA GLU A 60 2.85 26.04 12.14
C GLU A 60 4.35 26.41 12.11
N MET A 61 5.25 25.41 12.11
CA MET A 61 6.70 25.64 12.01
C MET A 61 7.14 26.10 10.62
N ASP A 62 6.48 25.63 9.55
CA ASP A 62 6.77 26.02 8.16
C ASP A 62 6.30 27.46 7.87
N ASP A 63 5.11 27.83 8.38
CA ASP A 63 4.53 29.18 8.21
C ASP A 63 5.29 30.28 8.97
N ASN A 64 5.91 29.95 10.12
CA ASN A 64 6.68 30.90 10.93
C ASN A 64 8.12 31.14 10.43
N GLY A 65 8.53 30.51 9.33
CA GLY A 65 9.89 30.56 8.79
C GLY A 65 10.18 31.63 7.73
N ARG A 66 9.32 32.65 7.54
CA ARG A 66 9.45 33.66 6.47
C ARG A 66 9.72 35.08 6.97
#